data_AF-A0A0F9K7X8-F1
#
_entry.id   AF-A0A0F9K7X8-F1
#
_cell.length_a   1.000
_cell.length_b   1.000
_cell.length_c   1.000
_cell.angle_alpha   90.00
_cell.angle_beta   90.00
_cell.angle_gamma   90.00
#
_symmetry.space_group_name_H-M   'P 1'
#
loop_
_entity.id
_entity.type
_entity.pdbx_description
1 polymer ?
#
loop_
_entity_poly.entity_id
_entity_poly.type
_entity_poly.pdbx_seq_one_letter_code
_entity_poly.pdbx_strand_id
1 'polypeptide(L)'
;MALTKAVRYSGAPNYRPSGQVVTLPGISIFTMPSAIPDELDFYDIDTIQRYPLGTKLEIGDNTFRYIEFGGTTKAGDLMSAEPPDAAHDDLDPTGAGTGAGVAVGDKIISFADSLTFVVDEYAGGYMVIEADTGVGYAYLIEANEVAAGATGALFRIQLGLAIALDATSDVKLIKSRFKELLIIPTSIDAVPVGISVGVGADGSFGWMATKGPWCVLTSGTVLIGEHVRAAGVTTA
;
A
#
# COMPACT_ATOMS: atom_id res chain seq x y z
N MET A 1 9.89 19.27 5.82
CA MET A 1 9.20 19.79 4.60
C MET A 1 7.72 19.63 4.90
N ALA A 2 6.86 20.65 4.79
CA ALA A 2 5.50 20.53 5.35
C ALA A 2 4.75 19.32 4.76
N LEU A 3 4.32 18.39 5.62
CA LEU A 3 3.52 17.21 5.27
C LEU A 3 2.38 17.58 4.32
N THR A 4 2.43 17.07 3.09
CA THR A 4 1.35 17.24 2.10
C THR A 4 0.07 16.63 2.67
N LYS A 5 -1.01 17.41 2.66
CA LYS A 5 -2.30 16.95 3.18
C LYS A 5 -2.94 16.00 2.16
N ALA A 6 -3.42 14.85 2.63
CA ALA A 6 -4.19 13.95 1.80
C ALA A 6 -5.47 14.60 1.24
N VAL A 7 -5.74 14.31 -0.03
CA VAL A 7 -6.97 14.65 -0.75
C VAL A 7 -8.04 13.62 -0.42
N ARG A 8 -9.24 14.09 -0.09
CA ARG A 8 -10.41 13.23 0.09
C ARG A 8 -11.18 13.11 -1.22
N TYR A 9 -11.38 11.88 -1.65
CA TYR A 9 -12.24 11.52 -2.76
C TYR A 9 -13.59 11.06 -2.25
N SER A 10 -14.64 11.23 -3.05
CA SER A 10 -15.98 10.78 -2.68
C SER A 10 -16.07 9.27 -2.46
N GLY A 11 -15.10 8.50 -2.97
CA GLY A 11 -15.13 7.03 -3.00
C GLY A 11 -16.30 6.48 -3.81
N ALA A 12 -17.06 7.35 -4.49
CA ALA A 12 -18.22 6.96 -5.28
C ALA A 12 -17.77 6.35 -6.61
N PRO A 13 -18.49 5.34 -7.13
CA PRO A 13 -18.21 4.78 -8.44
C PRO A 13 -18.49 5.83 -9.53
N ASN A 14 -17.53 5.98 -10.45
CA ASN A 14 -17.65 6.83 -11.62
C ASN A 14 -17.91 5.94 -12.83
N TYR A 15 -19.14 5.98 -13.34
CA TYR A 15 -19.53 5.22 -14.52
C TYR A 15 -19.01 5.90 -15.78
N ARG A 16 -18.37 5.12 -16.64
CA ARG A 16 -17.84 5.60 -17.93
C ARG A 16 -18.77 5.19 -19.07
N PRO A 17 -18.83 5.99 -20.16
CA PRO A 17 -19.57 5.62 -21.36
C PRO A 17 -19.13 4.28 -21.98
N SER A 18 -17.87 3.88 -21.74
CA SER A 18 -17.27 2.60 -22.15
C SER A 18 -17.82 1.38 -21.38
N GLY A 19 -18.67 1.58 -20.37
CA GLY A 19 -19.16 0.52 -19.47
C GLY A 19 -18.20 0.17 -18.33
N GLN A 20 -17.06 0.86 -18.25
CA GLN A 20 -16.13 0.75 -17.14
C GLN A 20 -16.64 1.49 -15.90
N VAL A 21 -16.30 1.00 -14.71
CA VAL A 21 -16.59 1.69 -13.45
C VAL A 21 -15.28 1.96 -12.71
N VAL A 22 -15.03 3.23 -12.38
CA VAL A 22 -13.81 3.66 -11.70
C VAL A 22 -14.13 4.16 -10.30
N THR A 23 -13.54 3.55 -9.28
CA THR A 23 -13.73 3.94 -7.87
C THR A 23 -12.41 4.33 -7.23
N LEU A 24 -12.33 5.56 -6.72
CA LEU A 24 -11.14 6.07 -6.03
C LEU A 24 -11.07 5.57 -4.58
N PRO A 25 -9.88 5.45 -3.95
CA PRO A 25 -9.70 4.86 -2.62
C PRO A 25 -10.26 5.69 -1.44
N GLY A 26 -11.04 6.74 -1.71
CA GLY A 26 -11.64 7.62 -0.68
C GLY A 26 -10.67 8.62 -0.05
N ILE A 27 -9.40 8.26 0.13
CA ILE A 27 -8.33 9.16 0.56
C ILE A 27 -7.02 8.82 -0.16
N SER A 28 -6.23 9.84 -0.51
CA SER A 28 -4.87 9.66 -1.02
C SER A 28 -4.07 10.96 -0.91
N ILE A 29 -2.75 10.87 -0.79
CA ILE A 29 -1.84 12.01 -1.01
C ILE A 29 -1.77 12.45 -2.47
N PHE A 30 -2.06 11.52 -3.39
CA PHE A 30 -2.02 11.80 -4.80
C PHE A 30 -3.13 12.79 -5.16
N THR A 31 -2.78 13.85 -5.88
CA THR A 31 -3.76 14.76 -6.48
C THR A 31 -3.94 14.38 -7.93
N MET A 32 -5.13 13.90 -8.27
CA MET A 32 -5.52 13.56 -9.64
C MET A 32 -5.27 14.69 -10.65
N PRO A 33 -4.82 14.36 -11.88
CA PRO A 33 -4.92 15.30 -12.99
C PRO A 33 -6.39 15.64 -13.28
N SER A 34 -6.63 16.77 -13.95
CA SER A 34 -7.93 17.45 -14.02
C SER A 34 -9.12 16.65 -14.58
N ALA A 35 -8.90 15.50 -15.22
CA ALA A 35 -9.98 14.57 -15.59
C ALA A 35 -9.47 13.13 -15.76
N ILE A 36 -10.31 12.15 -15.41
CA ILE A 36 -10.10 10.73 -15.74
C ILE A 36 -10.61 10.49 -17.18
N PRO A 37 -9.86 9.80 -18.06
CA PRO A 37 -10.27 9.46 -19.43
C PRO A 37 -11.54 8.62 -19.53
N ASP A 38 -12.27 8.72 -20.66
CA ASP A 38 -13.51 7.97 -20.94
C ASP A 38 -13.33 6.47 -21.02
N GLU A 39 -12.13 6.05 -21.37
CA GLU A 39 -11.72 4.66 -21.40
C GLU A 39 -10.33 4.56 -20.79
N LEU A 40 -10.17 3.61 -19.87
CA LEU A 40 -8.90 3.26 -19.26
C LEU A 40 -8.42 1.97 -19.90
N ASP A 41 -7.19 2.00 -20.43
CA ASP A 41 -6.48 0.80 -20.78
C ASP A 41 -5.84 0.22 -19.51
N PHE A 42 -6.26 -0.98 -19.13
CA PHE A 42 -5.69 -1.66 -17.97
C PHE A 42 -4.33 -2.31 -18.31
N TYR A 43 -3.91 -2.36 -19.57
CA TYR A 43 -2.56 -2.78 -19.96
C TYR A 43 -1.54 -1.64 -19.90
N ASP A 44 -1.97 -0.39 -19.68
CA ASP A 44 -1.07 0.75 -19.57
C ASP A 44 -0.15 0.62 -18.35
N ILE A 45 1.14 0.83 -18.60
CA ILE A 45 2.19 0.93 -17.59
C ILE A 45 2.95 2.23 -17.85
N ASP A 46 3.16 3.01 -16.79
CA ASP A 46 3.76 4.33 -16.86
C ASP A 46 4.82 4.48 -15.77
N THR A 47 5.83 5.30 -16.01
CA THR A 47 6.81 5.71 -15.00
C THR A 47 6.30 6.83 -14.10
N ILE A 48 5.12 7.38 -14.43
CA ILE A 48 4.47 8.45 -13.67
C ILE A 48 3.14 7.94 -13.13
N GLN A 49 2.93 8.14 -11.82
CA GLN A 49 1.66 7.83 -11.18
C GLN A 49 0.52 8.67 -11.79
N ARG A 50 -0.49 8.01 -12.36
CA ARG A 50 -1.67 8.67 -12.95
C ARG A 50 -2.88 8.69 -12.02
N TYR A 51 -2.96 7.74 -11.11
CA TYR A 51 -4.10 7.57 -10.19
C TYR A 51 -3.62 7.27 -8.77
N PRO A 52 -4.43 7.55 -7.73
CA PRO A 52 -4.18 7.04 -6.39
C PRO A 52 -3.98 5.52 -6.40
N LEU A 53 -2.99 5.04 -5.64
CA LEU A 53 -2.82 3.61 -5.42
C LEU A 53 -4.09 3.01 -4.82
N GLY A 54 -4.45 1.81 -5.27
CA GLY A 54 -5.68 1.13 -4.89
C GLY A 54 -6.95 1.59 -5.63
N THR A 55 -6.85 2.54 -6.57
CA THR A 55 -7.97 2.88 -7.47
C THR A 55 -8.53 1.61 -8.12
N LYS A 56 -9.85 1.43 -8.06
CA LYS A 56 -10.56 0.28 -8.61
C LYS A 56 -11.04 0.58 -10.02
N LEU A 57 -10.81 -0.34 -10.94
CA LEU A 57 -11.40 -0.36 -12.28
C LEU A 57 -12.17 -1.65 -12.46
N GLU A 58 -13.46 -1.57 -12.76
CA GLU A 58 -14.33 -2.72 -13.01
C GLU A 58 -14.73 -2.74 -14.48
N ILE A 59 -14.54 -3.90 -15.13
CA ILE A 59 -14.85 -4.14 -16.54
C ILE A 59 -15.46 -5.53 -16.65
N GLY A 60 -16.78 -5.60 -16.92
CA GLY A 60 -17.51 -6.87 -16.89
C GLY A 60 -17.35 -7.56 -15.53
N ASP A 61 -16.93 -8.84 -15.54
CA ASP A 61 -16.70 -9.63 -14.32
C ASP A 61 -15.34 -9.38 -13.66
N ASN A 62 -14.46 -8.63 -14.32
CA ASN A 62 -13.09 -8.40 -13.87
C ASN A 62 -12.97 -7.12 -13.01
N THR A 63 -12.12 -7.18 -11.99
CA THR A 63 -11.73 -6.02 -11.19
C THR A 63 -10.24 -5.85 -11.16
N PHE A 64 -9.78 -4.65 -11.47
CA PHE A 64 -8.40 -4.24 -11.45
C PHE A 64 -8.13 -3.22 -10.34
N ARG A 65 -6.90 -3.22 -9.83
CA ARG A 65 -6.40 -2.23 -8.87
C ARG A 65 -5.18 -1.54 -9.44
N TYR A 66 -5.13 -0.22 -9.30
CA TYR A 66 -3.95 0.57 -9.65
C TYR A 66 -2.87 0.38 -8.59
N ILE A 67 -1.64 0.09 -9.02
CA ILE A 67 -0.52 -0.30 -8.15
C ILE A 67 0.78 0.39 -8.56
N GLU A 68 1.76 0.33 -7.68
CA GLU A 68 3.18 0.55 -7.96
C GLU A 68 3.92 -0.79 -7.96
N PHE A 69 4.78 -1.01 -8.94
CA PHE A 69 5.62 -2.20 -9.05
C PHE A 69 6.93 -1.98 -8.31
N GLY A 70 7.30 -2.89 -7.39
CA GLY A 70 8.57 -2.88 -6.65
C GLY A 70 9.68 -3.71 -7.32
N GLY A 71 9.48 -4.11 -8.58
CA GLY A 71 10.40 -4.98 -9.31
C GLY A 71 9.94 -5.28 -10.72
N THR A 72 10.78 -5.97 -11.50
CA THR A 72 10.40 -6.38 -12.86
C THR A 72 9.41 -7.55 -12.82
N THR A 73 8.28 -7.40 -13.50
CA THR A 73 7.22 -8.43 -13.57
C THR A 73 6.98 -8.90 -15.01
N LYS A 74 6.16 -9.94 -15.14
CA LYS A 74 5.57 -10.40 -16.39
C LYS A 74 4.05 -10.48 -16.25
N ALA A 75 3.37 -10.46 -17.38
CA ALA A 75 1.94 -10.75 -17.41
C ALA A 75 1.68 -12.16 -16.87
N GLY A 76 0.72 -12.28 -15.94
CA GLY A 76 0.35 -13.53 -15.29
C GLY A 76 1.13 -13.85 -14.01
N ASP A 77 2.11 -13.04 -13.60
CA ASP A 77 2.78 -13.21 -12.31
C ASP A 77 1.80 -12.96 -11.16
N LEU A 78 1.80 -13.87 -10.17
CA LEU A 78 1.12 -13.65 -8.90
C LEU A 78 1.96 -12.70 -8.05
N MET A 79 1.35 -11.60 -7.63
CA MET A 79 1.99 -10.51 -6.90
C MET A 79 1.60 -10.53 -5.42
N SER A 80 2.54 -10.22 -4.54
CA SER A 80 2.32 -9.97 -3.11
C SER A 80 2.57 -8.51 -2.77
N ALA A 81 1.98 -8.06 -1.65
CA ALA A 81 2.38 -6.81 -1.04
C ALA A 81 3.87 -6.91 -0.64
N GLU A 82 4.53 -5.77 -0.48
CA GLU A 82 5.85 -5.76 0.12
C GLU A 82 5.77 -6.25 1.58
N PRO A 83 6.67 -7.15 2.01
CA PRO A 83 6.74 -7.55 3.41
C PRO A 83 7.13 -6.35 4.29
N PRO A 84 6.67 -6.29 5.55
CA PRO A 84 7.15 -5.29 6.50
C PRO A 84 8.68 -5.33 6.63
N ASP A 85 9.32 -4.17 6.64
CA ASP A 85 10.76 -4.05 6.84
C ASP A 85 11.10 -4.26 8.32
N ALA A 86 12.01 -5.20 8.60
CA ALA A 86 12.46 -5.48 9.95
C ALA A 86 13.18 -4.28 10.60
N ALA A 87 13.73 -3.36 9.79
CA ALA A 87 14.29 -2.11 10.29
C ALA A 87 13.20 -1.13 10.77
N HIS A 88 11.95 -1.29 10.32
CA HIS A 88 10.81 -0.42 10.64
C HIS A 88 9.79 -1.12 11.56
N ASP A 89 10.30 -2.08 12.33
CA ASP A 89 9.62 -2.74 13.44
C ASP A 89 10.19 -2.21 14.77
N ASP A 90 9.44 -2.38 15.86
CA ASP A 90 9.82 -1.96 17.21
C ASP A 90 10.31 -0.50 17.29
N LEU A 91 9.60 0.42 16.63
CA LEU A 91 9.92 1.84 16.63
C LEU A 91 9.31 2.54 17.85
N ASP A 92 10.17 3.20 18.64
CA ASP A 92 9.77 4.00 19.80
C ASP A 92 9.07 5.31 19.35
N PRO A 93 7.76 5.49 19.62
CA PRO A 93 7.03 6.66 19.19
C PRO A 93 7.43 7.85 20.06
N THR A 94 7.62 8.96 19.38
CA THR A 94 7.87 10.27 19.96
C THR A 94 6.84 11.23 19.40
N GLY A 95 6.47 12.26 20.18
CA GLY A 95 5.66 13.35 19.64
C GLY A 95 6.39 14.10 18.52
N ALA A 96 5.89 15.28 18.11
CA ALA A 96 6.61 16.15 17.17
C ALA A 96 7.92 16.77 17.75
N GLY A 97 8.47 16.19 18.82
CA GLY A 97 9.72 16.54 19.49
C GLY A 97 10.29 15.33 20.24
N THR A 98 11.56 15.39 20.61
CA THR A 98 12.28 14.28 21.24
C THR A 98 11.79 13.96 22.65
N GLY A 99 11.34 12.72 22.88
CA GLY A 99 11.24 12.12 24.22
C GLY A 99 9.97 12.38 25.03
N ALA A 100 8.91 12.98 24.47
CA ALA A 100 7.59 13.00 25.09
C ALA A 100 6.69 11.95 24.44
N GLY A 101 6.03 11.13 25.26
CA GLY A 101 4.97 10.23 24.78
C GLY A 101 3.90 10.99 23.99
N VAL A 102 3.15 10.27 23.17
CA VAL A 102 2.20 10.88 22.24
C VAL A 102 0.81 10.90 22.85
N ALA A 103 0.13 12.05 22.81
CA ALA A 103 -1.15 12.21 23.49
C ALA A 103 -2.34 11.66 22.67
N VAL A 104 -3.45 11.36 23.36
CA VAL A 104 -4.74 11.08 22.72
C VAL A 104 -5.12 12.23 21.78
N GLY A 105 -5.53 11.90 20.57
CA GLY A 105 -5.95 12.86 19.55
C GLY A 105 -4.81 13.43 18.70
N ASP A 106 -3.55 13.18 19.05
CA ASP A 106 -2.42 13.56 18.21
C ASP A 106 -2.47 12.85 16.87
N LYS A 107 -2.11 13.58 15.82
CA LYS A 107 -2.09 13.11 14.43
C LYS A 107 -0.72 13.08 13.80
N ILE A 108 0.28 13.62 14.49
CA ILE A 108 1.66 13.70 14.01
C ILE A 108 2.50 12.92 14.99
N ILE A 109 3.12 11.87 14.48
CA ILE A 109 3.96 10.93 15.23
C ILE A 109 5.36 11.02 14.65
N SER A 110 6.38 10.96 15.49
CA SER A 110 7.77 10.75 15.09
C SER A 110 8.26 9.46 15.72
N PHE A 111 9.41 8.97 15.30
CA PHE A 111 10.08 7.82 15.92
C PHE A 111 11.49 8.20 16.36
N ALA A 112 11.95 7.61 17.47
CA ALA A 112 13.30 7.82 17.98
C ALA A 112 14.30 6.88 17.29
N ASP A 113 14.52 7.07 15.99
CA ASP A 113 15.40 6.23 15.18
C ASP A 113 16.46 7.03 14.40
N SER A 114 17.36 6.31 13.73
CA SER A 114 18.32 6.87 12.77
C SER A 114 18.08 6.36 11.35
N LEU A 115 16.86 5.92 11.07
CA LEU A 115 16.48 5.33 9.80
C LEU A 115 16.41 6.39 8.70
N THR A 116 16.38 5.90 7.47
CA THR A 116 16.18 6.75 6.30
C THR A 116 14.82 6.42 5.74
N PHE A 117 13.94 7.42 5.73
CA PHE A 117 12.61 7.29 5.15
C PHE A 117 12.55 8.06 3.84
N VAL A 118 11.90 7.48 2.84
CA VAL A 118 11.55 8.21 1.62
C VAL A 118 10.22 8.92 1.83
N VAL A 119 10.05 10.08 1.20
CA VAL A 119 8.78 10.82 1.27
C VAL A 119 7.61 9.94 0.83
N ASP A 120 6.57 9.91 1.65
CA ASP A 120 5.33 9.16 1.39
C ASP A 120 5.51 7.65 1.10
N GLU A 121 6.62 7.08 1.55
CA GLU A 121 6.90 5.64 1.54
C GLU A 121 5.76 4.83 2.18
N TYR A 122 5.19 5.30 3.28
CA TYR A 122 4.13 4.63 4.05
C TYR A 122 2.73 5.18 3.80
N ALA A 123 2.55 6.12 2.87
CA ALA A 123 1.25 6.74 2.61
C ALA A 123 0.21 5.69 2.12
N GLY A 124 -0.97 5.68 2.76
CA GLY A 124 -2.01 4.68 2.54
C GLY A 124 -1.76 3.32 3.20
N GLY A 125 -0.63 3.18 3.90
CA GLY A 125 -0.29 2.07 4.77
C GLY A 125 -0.82 2.25 6.20
N TYR A 126 -0.29 1.47 7.13
CA TYR A 126 -0.72 1.46 8.53
C TYR A 126 0.45 1.56 9.49
N MET A 127 0.22 2.32 10.56
CA MET A 127 1.02 2.31 11.78
C MET A 127 0.31 1.40 12.78
N VAL A 128 0.95 0.31 13.19
CA VAL A 128 0.40 -0.69 14.11
C VAL A 128 1.20 -0.68 15.40
N ILE A 129 0.51 -0.74 16.54
CA ILE A 129 1.15 -0.83 17.85
C ILE A 129 1.24 -2.32 18.23
N GLU A 130 2.45 -2.83 18.41
CA GLU A 130 2.73 -4.26 18.59
C GLU A 130 3.00 -4.62 20.06
N ALA A 131 3.44 -3.66 20.90
CA ALA A 131 3.69 -3.87 22.32
C ALA A 131 3.30 -2.68 23.22
N ASP A 132 3.31 -2.94 24.52
CA ASP A 132 3.02 -1.99 25.61
C ASP A 132 1.71 -1.20 25.44
N THR A 133 1.76 0.12 25.63
CA THR A 133 0.55 0.95 25.68
C THR A 133 -0.05 1.10 24.29
N GLY A 134 -1.28 0.63 24.12
CA GLY A 134 -2.01 0.76 22.85
C GLY A 134 -1.80 -0.39 21.88
N VAL A 135 -1.24 -1.52 22.33
CA VAL A 135 -1.14 -2.76 21.55
C VAL A 135 -2.47 -3.14 20.87
N GLY A 136 -2.39 -3.54 19.59
CA GLY A 136 -3.52 -3.95 18.77
C GLY A 136 -4.30 -2.81 18.11
N TYR A 137 -3.94 -1.55 18.38
CA TYR A 137 -4.46 -0.41 17.61
C TYR A 137 -3.68 -0.25 16.31
N ALA A 138 -4.39 0.08 15.23
CA ALA A 138 -3.82 0.35 13.92
C ALA A 138 -4.38 1.67 13.35
N TYR A 139 -3.52 2.48 12.77
CA TYR A 139 -3.84 3.81 12.29
C TYR A 139 -3.43 3.96 10.82
N LEU A 140 -4.34 4.44 9.97
CA LEU A 140 -4.03 4.71 8.57
C LEU A 140 -3.07 5.90 8.48
N ILE A 141 -1.94 5.70 7.81
CA ILE A 141 -0.94 6.73 7.53
C ILE A 141 -1.40 7.52 6.30
N GLU A 142 -1.60 8.83 6.47
CA GLU A 142 -1.88 9.74 5.36
C GLU A 142 -0.58 10.06 4.60
N ALA A 143 0.49 10.42 5.30
CA ALA A 143 1.75 10.87 4.70
C ALA A 143 2.91 10.69 5.68
N ASN A 144 4.14 10.61 5.17
CA ASN A 144 5.36 10.64 5.98
C ASN A 144 6.43 11.54 5.33
N GLU A 145 7.18 12.26 6.18
CA GLU A 145 8.31 13.07 5.72
C GLU A 145 9.51 12.19 5.34
N VAL A 146 10.36 12.75 4.48
CA VAL A 146 11.72 12.22 4.29
C VAL A 146 12.51 12.43 5.58
N ALA A 147 13.28 11.43 5.98
CA ALA A 147 14.31 11.59 7.00
C ALA A 147 15.61 10.96 6.50
N ALA A 148 16.72 11.58 6.89
CA ALA A 148 18.05 11.03 6.70
C ALA A 148 18.81 11.19 8.02
N GLY A 149 19.03 10.07 8.72
CA GLY A 149 19.68 10.06 10.03
C GLY A 149 18.77 10.51 11.18
N ALA A 150 19.37 10.76 12.35
CA ALA A 150 18.73 10.87 13.67
C ALA A 150 17.77 12.07 13.91
N THR A 151 17.14 12.60 12.86
CA THR A 151 16.23 13.76 12.96
C THR A 151 14.76 13.35 13.13
N GLY A 152 14.43 12.05 13.01
CA GLY A 152 13.08 11.51 13.08
C GLY A 152 12.21 11.96 11.89
N ALA A 153 11.57 11.02 11.18
CA ALA A 153 10.55 11.38 10.20
C ALA A 153 9.21 11.65 10.92
N LEU A 154 8.48 12.67 10.45
CA LEU A 154 7.11 12.91 10.89
C LEU A 154 6.13 12.09 10.05
N PHE A 155 5.23 11.40 10.71
CA PHE A 155 4.14 10.62 10.14
C PHE A 155 2.81 11.27 10.50
N ARG A 156 1.96 11.51 9.50
CA ARG A 156 0.58 11.95 9.73
C ARG A 156 -0.37 10.77 9.65
N ILE A 157 -1.16 10.56 10.69
CA ILE A 157 -2.25 9.59 10.71
C ILE A 157 -3.61 10.26 10.48
N GLN A 158 -4.54 9.53 9.84
CA GLN A 158 -5.83 10.09 9.43
C GLN A 158 -6.70 10.48 10.63
N LEU A 159 -6.86 9.53 11.56
CA LEU A 159 -7.58 9.72 12.81
C LEU A 159 -6.52 9.93 13.90
N GLY A 160 -6.79 10.86 14.81
CA GLY A 160 -5.89 11.05 15.95
C GLY A 160 -5.86 9.80 16.81
N LEU A 161 -4.77 9.63 17.57
CA LEU A 161 -4.59 8.49 18.45
C LEU A 161 -5.80 8.30 19.38
N ALA A 162 -6.30 7.07 19.47
CA ALA A 162 -7.41 6.75 20.36
C ALA A 162 -6.96 6.61 21.82
N ILE A 163 -5.68 6.29 22.02
CA ILE A 163 -5.00 6.13 23.30
C ILE A 163 -3.64 6.83 23.24
N ALA A 164 -3.20 7.41 24.35
CA ALA A 164 -1.86 7.97 24.42
C ALA A 164 -0.83 6.84 24.36
N LEU A 165 0.29 7.07 23.68
CA LEU A 165 1.42 6.14 23.62
C LEU A 165 2.52 6.64 24.54
N ASP A 166 3.17 5.72 25.24
CA ASP A 166 4.41 6.04 25.95
C ASP A 166 5.61 5.88 25.01
N ALA A 167 6.78 6.39 25.42
CA ALA A 167 8.00 6.26 24.64
C ALA A 167 8.60 4.85 24.67
N THR A 168 7.92 3.89 25.31
CA THR A 168 8.28 2.47 25.38
C THR A 168 7.30 1.61 24.59
N SER A 169 6.36 2.22 23.86
CA SER A 169 5.41 1.48 23.03
C SER A 169 6.10 1.09 21.74
N ASP A 170 5.91 -0.13 21.28
CA ASP A 170 6.57 -0.59 20.05
C ASP A 170 5.64 -0.43 18.85
N VAL A 171 6.13 0.26 17.81
CA VAL A 171 5.37 0.54 16.58
C VAL A 171 5.98 -0.13 15.36
N LYS A 172 5.12 -0.77 14.57
CA LYS A 172 5.42 -1.32 13.25
C LYS A 172 4.80 -0.46 12.16
N LEU A 173 5.57 -0.24 11.09
CA LEU A 173 5.09 0.42 9.88
C LEU A 173 4.83 -0.60 8.77
N ILE A 174 3.65 -0.52 8.16
CA ILE A 174 3.23 -1.40 7.06
C ILE A 174 2.90 -0.52 5.86
N LYS A 175 3.55 -0.75 4.73
CA LYS A 175 3.25 -0.03 3.47
C LYS A 175 1.83 -0.31 2.98
N SER A 176 1.34 0.53 2.09
CA SER A 176 0.08 0.26 1.40
C SER A 176 0.17 -1.07 0.65
N ARG A 177 -0.88 -1.89 0.72
CA ARG A 177 -0.99 -3.17 -0.01
C ARG A 177 -0.90 -3.05 -1.55
N PHE A 178 -0.86 -1.83 -2.08
CA PHE A 178 -0.80 -1.48 -3.50
C PHE A 178 0.49 -0.73 -3.88
N LYS A 179 1.44 -0.60 -2.94
CA LYS A 179 2.72 0.06 -3.11
C LYS A 179 3.85 -0.98 -3.22
N GLU A 180 4.77 -0.75 -4.16
CA GLU A 180 5.98 -1.55 -4.37
C GLU A 180 5.74 -3.08 -4.41
N LEU A 181 4.73 -3.51 -5.18
CA LEU A 181 4.36 -4.92 -5.25
C LEU A 181 5.47 -5.77 -5.88
N LEU A 182 5.69 -6.94 -5.27
CA LEU A 182 6.70 -7.90 -5.67
C LEU A 182 6.06 -9.16 -6.24
N ILE A 183 6.78 -9.89 -7.09
CA ILE A 183 6.38 -11.25 -7.46
C ILE A 183 6.41 -12.08 -6.19
N ILE A 184 5.34 -12.85 -5.95
CA ILE A 184 5.23 -13.66 -4.74
C ILE A 184 6.45 -14.59 -4.60
N PRO A 185 7.19 -14.53 -3.48
CA PRO A 185 8.33 -15.41 -3.26
C PRO A 185 7.86 -16.84 -3.00
N THR A 186 8.78 -17.80 -3.13
CA THR A 186 8.51 -19.21 -2.80
C THR A 186 8.26 -19.42 -1.30
N SER A 187 8.94 -18.64 -0.46
CA SER A 187 8.66 -18.52 0.97
C SER A 187 7.76 -17.32 1.19
N ILE A 188 6.45 -17.54 1.23
CA ILE A 188 5.47 -16.45 1.36
C ILE A 188 5.69 -15.70 2.68
N ASP A 189 5.98 -14.41 2.55
CA ASP A 189 6.28 -13.45 3.63
C ASP A 189 5.25 -12.32 3.73
N ALA A 190 4.43 -12.13 2.69
CA ALA A 190 3.40 -11.11 2.61
C ALA A 190 2.11 -11.61 1.95
N VAL A 191 1.05 -10.81 2.06
CA VAL A 191 -0.27 -11.18 1.52
C VAL A 191 -0.26 -11.18 -0.02
N PRO A 192 -0.75 -12.25 -0.68
CA PRO A 192 -1.01 -12.22 -2.11
C PRO A 192 -2.08 -11.18 -2.45
N VAL A 193 -1.85 -10.34 -3.45
CA VAL A 193 -2.75 -9.20 -3.76
C VAL A 193 -3.48 -9.39 -5.08
N GLY A 194 -2.83 -9.91 -6.12
CA GLY A 194 -3.43 -10.06 -7.43
C GLY A 194 -2.46 -10.55 -8.49
N ILE A 195 -2.88 -10.47 -9.76
CA ILE A 195 -2.13 -10.97 -10.91
C ILE A 195 -1.72 -9.80 -11.80
N SER A 196 -0.43 -9.73 -12.12
CA SER A 196 0.07 -8.69 -13.02
C SER A 196 -0.53 -8.85 -14.41
N VAL A 197 -1.03 -7.75 -14.97
CA VAL A 197 -1.61 -7.72 -16.33
C VAL A 197 -0.57 -7.46 -17.42
N GLY A 198 0.66 -7.07 -17.04
CA GLY A 198 1.70 -6.63 -17.97
C GLY A 198 3.12 -6.71 -17.40
N VAL A 199 4.07 -6.09 -18.11
CA VAL A 199 5.49 -6.06 -17.73
C VAL A 199 5.79 -4.75 -17.03
N GLY A 200 5.81 -4.77 -15.69
CA GLY A 200 6.24 -3.65 -14.86
C GLY A 200 7.76 -3.63 -14.69
N ALA A 201 8.29 -2.45 -14.39
CA ALA A 201 9.62 -2.24 -13.84
C ALA A 201 9.51 -1.61 -12.44
N ASP A 202 10.59 -1.67 -11.66
CA ASP A 202 10.64 -1.01 -10.36
C ASP A 202 10.31 0.49 -10.46
N GLY A 203 9.48 0.99 -9.54
CA GLY A 203 8.96 2.35 -9.51
C GLY A 203 7.99 2.71 -10.65
N SER A 204 7.57 1.75 -11.47
CA SER A 204 6.51 1.97 -12.48
C SER A 204 5.12 1.74 -11.89
N PHE A 205 4.10 2.27 -12.55
CA PHE A 205 2.71 2.22 -12.11
C PHE A 205 1.84 1.62 -13.20
N GLY A 206 0.84 0.83 -12.79
CA GLY A 206 -0.07 0.19 -13.72
C GLY A 206 -1.23 -0.48 -13.02
N TRP A 207 -1.88 -1.42 -13.70
CA TRP A 207 -3.03 -2.14 -13.16
C TRP A 207 -2.71 -3.60 -12.85
N MET A 208 -3.46 -4.17 -11.93
CA MET A 208 -3.35 -5.57 -11.53
C MET A 208 -4.74 -6.18 -11.39
N ALA A 209 -4.94 -7.38 -11.93
CA ALA A 209 -6.21 -8.09 -11.80
C ALA A 209 -6.35 -8.66 -10.38
N THR A 210 -7.50 -8.43 -9.75
CA THR A 210 -7.78 -8.84 -8.35
C THR A 210 -9.05 -9.68 -8.22
N LYS A 211 -9.89 -9.71 -9.25
CA LYS A 211 -11.11 -10.51 -9.31
C LYS A 211 -11.47 -10.81 -10.76
N GLY A 212 -12.09 -11.96 -10.97
CA GLY A 212 -12.59 -12.42 -12.26
C GLY A 212 -11.59 -13.35 -12.97
N PRO A 213 -11.98 -13.94 -14.11
CA PRO A 213 -11.12 -14.84 -14.87
C PRO A 213 -9.89 -14.10 -15.41
N TRP A 214 -8.70 -14.60 -15.10
CA TRP A 214 -7.44 -14.07 -15.62
C TRP A 214 -6.42 -15.17 -15.92
N CYS A 215 -5.46 -14.87 -16.80
CA CYS A 215 -4.34 -15.74 -17.09
C CYS A 215 -3.31 -15.67 -15.95
N VAL A 216 -2.95 -16.82 -15.38
CA VAL A 216 -1.98 -16.91 -14.28
C VAL A 216 -0.88 -17.89 -14.65
N LEU A 217 0.38 -17.56 -14.36
CA LEU A 217 1.48 -18.48 -14.51
C LEU A 217 1.37 -19.61 -13.47
N THR A 218 1.55 -20.85 -13.93
CA THR A 218 1.41 -22.04 -13.10
C THR A 218 2.77 -22.62 -12.73
N SER A 219 2.84 -23.23 -11.55
CA SER A 219 3.95 -24.09 -11.17
C SER A 219 3.53 -25.54 -11.35
N GLY A 220 4.24 -26.27 -12.21
CA GLY A 220 3.88 -27.63 -12.58
C GLY A 220 2.68 -27.72 -13.53
N THR A 221 2.12 -28.91 -13.68
CA THR A 221 0.94 -29.16 -14.51
C THR A 221 -0.32 -29.10 -13.67
N VAL A 222 -1.23 -28.18 -13.99
CA VAL A 222 -2.56 -28.08 -13.37
C VAL A 222 -3.58 -28.78 -14.25
N LEU A 223 -4.40 -29.65 -13.67
CA LEU A 223 -5.48 -30.34 -14.37
C LEU A 223 -6.80 -29.57 -14.26
N ILE A 224 -7.69 -29.79 -15.23
CA ILE A 224 -9.02 -29.16 -15.22
C ILE A 224 -9.81 -29.65 -14.01
N GLY A 225 -10.36 -28.69 -13.24
CA GLY A 225 -11.16 -28.96 -12.05
C GLY A 225 -10.36 -29.01 -10.76
N GLU A 226 -9.03 -28.89 -10.81
CA GLU A 226 -8.20 -28.78 -9.61
C GLU A 226 -8.33 -27.40 -8.96
N HIS A 227 -8.24 -27.39 -7.63
CA HIS A 227 -8.06 -26.15 -6.88
C HIS A 227 -6.61 -25.68 -7.01
N VAL A 228 -6.44 -24.39 -7.27
CA VAL A 228 -5.13 -23.75 -7.31
C VAL A 228 -4.91 -22.89 -6.08
N ARG A 229 -3.66 -22.76 -5.66
CA ARG A 229 -3.21 -21.85 -4.60
C ARG A 229 -1.90 -21.20 -5.00
N ALA A 230 -1.48 -20.19 -4.24
CA ALA A 230 -0.13 -19.65 -4.36
C ALA A 230 0.91 -20.78 -4.27
N ALA A 231 1.86 -20.79 -5.20
CA ALA A 231 2.98 -21.73 -5.16
C ALA A 231 3.81 -21.52 -3.88
N GLY A 232 4.39 -22.59 -3.33
CA GLY A 232 5.22 -22.51 -2.11
C GLY A 232 4.50 -22.81 -0.80
N VAL A 233 3.17 -22.74 -0.75
CA VAL A 233 2.41 -23.23 0.42
C VAL A 233 2.36 -24.76 0.35
N THR A 234 3.01 -25.46 1.29
CA THR A 234 2.95 -26.94 1.41
C THR A 234 2.21 -27.36 2.67
N THR A 235 1.01 -26.84 2.87
CA THR A 235 0.07 -27.46 3.81
C THR A 235 -1.34 -27.39 3.22
N ALA A 236 -1.90 -28.57 2.96
CA ALA A 236 -3.34 -28.77 2.86
C ALA A 236 -3.96 -28.62 4.27
#